data_AF-A0A529XHF7-F1
#
_entry.id   AF-A0A529XHF7-F1
#
_cell.length_a   1.000
_cell.length_b   1.000
_cell.length_c   1.000
_cell.angle_alpha   90.00
_cell.angle_beta   90.00
_cell.angle_gamma   90.00
#
_symmetry.space_group_name_H-M   'P 1'
#
loop_
_entity.id
_entity.type
_entity.pdbx_description
1 polymer ?
#
loop_
_entity_poly.entity_id
_entity_poly.type
_entity_poly.pdbx_seq_one_letter_code
_entity_poly.pdbx_strand_id
1 'polypeptide(L)'
;GTWLVSPDHLDRVTEYERQRARAEPVVVDKLSSMPLERQVTFDGATWLDRELGAERPEALRDSGFGREVREAQARRRQWLIAQGLAHEEQDRIVYRANMLSMLRQRELNRVAGQLSEELGLSYVEARSGDEWRVGSVAPSSLPAENNAVLEKSREFTLVPWRPVLERHIGKEVSG
;
A
#
# COMPACT_ATOMS: atom_id res chain seq x y z
N GLY A 1 2.62 21.88 49.85
CA GLY A 1 1.59 20.82 49.95
C GLY A 1 2.17 19.56 49.36
N THR A 2 2.14 18.46 50.11
CA THR A 2 2.67 17.16 49.68
C THR A 2 1.55 16.40 48.98
N TRP A 3 1.70 16.14 47.68
CA TRP A 3 0.76 15.31 46.94
C TRP A 3 1.05 13.83 47.25
N LEU A 4 0.15 13.20 48.01
CA LEU A 4 0.17 11.76 48.25
C LEU A 4 -0.54 11.05 47.10
N VAL A 5 0.24 10.44 46.22
CA VAL A 5 -0.28 9.54 45.18
C VAL A 5 -0.58 8.21 45.84
N SER A 6 -1.85 7.79 45.78
CA SER A 6 -2.30 6.54 46.37
C SER A 6 -1.65 5.34 45.64
N PRO A 7 -1.28 4.24 46.34
CA PRO A 7 -0.59 3.10 45.73
C PRO A 7 -1.35 2.44 44.56
N ASP A 8 -2.67 2.59 44.52
CA ASP A 8 -3.60 2.07 43.52
C ASP A 8 -3.81 3.02 42.31
N HIS A 9 -3.06 4.11 42.21
CA HIS A 9 -3.27 5.13 41.18
C HIS A 9 -3.20 4.56 39.75
N LEU A 10 -2.25 3.66 39.48
CA LEU A 10 -2.09 3.05 38.16
C LEU A 10 -3.30 2.17 37.77
N ASP A 11 -3.88 1.46 38.74
CA ASP A 11 -5.07 0.64 38.52
C ASP A 11 -6.28 1.53 38.22
N ARG A 12 -6.44 2.64 38.94
CA ARG A 12 -7.52 3.62 38.69
C ARG A 12 -7.39 4.30 37.33
N VAL A 13 -6.17 4.62 36.90
CA VAL A 13 -5.93 5.16 35.54
C VAL A 13 -6.27 4.12 34.49
N THR A 14 -5.85 2.87 34.69
CA THR A 14 -6.13 1.78 33.75
C THR A 14 -7.64 1.52 33.60
N GLU A 15 -8.37 1.49 34.72
CA GLU A 15 -9.83 1.31 34.71
C GLU A 15 -10.55 2.49 34.04
N TYR A 16 -10.09 3.72 34.29
CA TYR A 16 -10.60 4.93 33.65
C TYR A 16 -10.37 4.93 32.13
N GLU A 17 -9.15 4.63 31.68
CA GLU A 17 -8.82 4.52 30.24
C GLU A 17 -9.64 3.40 29.56
N ARG A 18 -9.84 2.26 30.24
CA ARG A 18 -10.71 1.17 29.73
C ARG A 18 -12.17 1.59 29.61
N GLN A 19 -12.72 2.26 30.62
CA GLN A 19 -14.10 2.77 30.57
C GLN A 19 -14.28 3.80 29.46
N ARG A 20 -13.29 4.68 29.29
CA ARG A 20 -13.29 5.70 28.22
C ARG A 20 -13.19 5.07 26.82
N ALA A 21 -12.29 4.10 26.63
CA ALA A 21 -12.17 3.38 25.36
C ALA A 21 -13.43 2.55 25.00
N ARG A 22 -14.21 2.12 26.01
CA ARG A 22 -15.52 1.47 25.80
C ARG A 22 -16.62 2.47 25.43
N ALA A 23 -16.58 3.67 25.99
CA ALA A 23 -17.55 4.73 25.71
C ALA A 23 -17.31 5.41 24.35
N GLU A 24 -16.05 5.51 23.93
CA GLU A 24 -15.61 6.09 22.66
C GLU A 24 -14.71 5.07 21.91
N PRO A 25 -15.30 4.07 21.24
CA PRO A 25 -14.51 3.07 20.53
C PRO A 25 -13.68 3.74 19.42
N VAL A 26 -12.35 3.59 19.51
CA VAL A 26 -11.44 4.03 18.46
C VAL A 26 -11.60 3.10 17.26
N VAL A 27 -12.08 3.65 16.14
CA VAL A 27 -12.10 2.94 14.86
C VAL A 27 -10.70 3.04 14.26
N VAL A 28 -10.08 1.89 13.99
CA VAL A 28 -8.74 1.81 13.37
C VAL A 28 -8.88 1.19 11.99
N ASP A 29 -8.62 1.99 10.96
CA ASP A 29 -8.58 1.51 9.58
C ASP A 29 -7.13 1.31 9.13
N LYS A 30 -6.84 0.14 8.57
CA LYS A 30 -5.52 -0.19 8.04
C LYS A 30 -5.42 0.27 6.59
N LEU A 31 -4.77 1.41 6.35
CA LEU A 31 -4.62 2.00 5.01
C LEU A 31 -3.52 1.35 4.15
N SER A 32 -2.55 0.68 4.77
CA SER A 32 -1.51 -0.09 4.07
C SER A 32 -1.02 -1.27 4.90
N SER A 33 -0.69 -2.37 4.24
CA SER A 33 0.04 -3.50 4.81
C SER A 33 1.56 -3.29 4.81
N MET A 34 2.07 -2.33 4.02
CA MET A 34 3.48 -1.98 3.96
C MET A 34 3.85 -1.02 5.11
N PRO A 35 4.90 -1.33 5.89
CA PRO A 35 5.44 -0.41 6.89
C PRO A 35 5.75 0.97 6.29
N LEU A 36 5.49 2.03 7.06
CA LEU A 36 5.62 3.41 6.60
C LEU A 36 7.01 3.72 6.04
N GLU A 37 8.06 3.21 6.69
CA GLU A 37 9.46 3.42 6.32
C GLU A 37 9.77 2.80 4.96
N ARG A 38 9.17 1.65 4.66
CA ARG A 38 9.35 0.98 3.37
C ARG A 38 8.67 1.74 2.24
N GLN A 39 7.55 2.41 2.53
CA GLN A 39 6.83 3.20 1.51
C GLN A 39 7.66 4.37 0.97
N VAL A 40 8.58 4.92 1.77
CA VAL A 40 9.39 6.09 1.39
C VAL A 40 10.22 5.83 0.14
N THR A 41 10.86 4.67 0.05
CA THR A 41 11.82 4.34 -1.03
C THR A 41 11.31 3.25 -1.97
N PHE A 42 10.09 2.78 -1.79
CA PHE A 42 9.53 1.70 -2.61
C PHE A 42 9.38 2.14 -4.07
N ASP A 43 9.99 1.40 -5.00
CA ASP A 43 9.86 1.66 -6.44
C ASP A 43 8.57 1.05 -6.99
N GLY A 44 7.47 1.66 -6.56
CA GLY A 44 6.11 1.27 -6.88
C GLY A 44 5.14 2.27 -6.26
N ALA A 45 3.85 2.16 -6.57
CA ALA A 45 2.86 3.05 -5.99
C ALA A 45 2.73 2.72 -4.50
N THR A 46 2.52 3.70 -3.63
CA THR A 46 2.29 3.47 -2.18
C THR A 46 1.09 4.26 -1.69
N TRP A 47 0.68 4.02 -0.45
CA TRP A 47 -0.36 4.86 0.17
C TRP A 47 0.09 6.33 0.25
N LEU A 48 1.37 6.58 0.57
CA LEU A 48 1.93 7.95 0.54
C LEU A 48 1.70 8.68 -0.78
N ASP A 49 1.78 8.00 -1.94
CA ASP A 49 1.60 8.64 -3.24
C ASP A 49 0.14 9.02 -3.50
N ARG A 50 -0.80 8.18 -3.06
CA ARG A 50 -2.24 8.46 -3.13
C ARG A 50 -2.59 9.66 -2.24
N GLU A 51 -2.00 9.68 -1.05
CA GLU A 51 -2.20 10.72 -0.05
C GLU A 51 -1.63 12.08 -0.51
N LEU A 52 -0.45 12.09 -1.12
CA LEU A 52 0.18 13.30 -1.66
C LEU A 52 -0.58 13.90 -2.85
N GLY A 53 -1.25 13.06 -3.64
CA GLY A 53 -2.07 13.47 -4.79
C GLY A 53 -3.56 13.64 -4.49
N ALA A 54 -3.99 13.45 -3.24
CA ALA A 54 -5.40 13.51 -2.87
C ALA A 54 -5.91 14.96 -2.87
N GLU A 55 -7.13 15.17 -3.38
CA GLU A 55 -7.83 16.46 -3.24
C GLU A 55 -8.09 16.82 -1.77
N ARG A 56 -8.29 15.78 -0.95
CA ARG A 56 -8.57 15.87 0.49
C ARG A 56 -7.68 14.88 1.23
N PRO A 57 -6.43 15.26 1.57
CA PRO A 57 -5.55 14.42 2.38
C PRO A 57 -6.09 14.28 3.81
N GLU A 58 -5.72 13.17 4.45
CA GLU A 58 -5.97 12.86 5.84
C GLU A 58 -5.41 13.94 6.78
N ALA A 59 -6.19 14.30 7.79
CA ALA A 59 -5.80 15.28 8.77
C ALA A 59 -4.78 14.69 9.76
N LEU A 60 -3.50 14.88 9.47
CA LEU A 60 -2.42 14.41 10.33
C LEU A 60 -2.24 15.31 11.56
N ARG A 61 -2.00 14.74 12.74
CA ARG A 61 -1.58 15.53 13.92
C ARG A 61 -0.07 15.74 13.90
N ASP A 62 0.40 16.91 14.34
CA ASP A 62 1.84 17.20 14.43
C ASP A 62 2.49 16.62 15.70
N SER A 63 2.14 15.37 15.98
CA SER A 63 2.63 14.61 17.13
C SER A 63 2.45 13.12 16.93
N GLY A 64 3.28 12.33 17.60
CA GLY A 64 3.29 10.87 17.50
C GLY A 64 3.38 10.39 16.05
N PHE A 65 2.56 9.38 15.73
CA PHE A 65 2.51 8.77 14.40
C PHE A 65 2.15 9.77 13.28
N GLY A 66 1.35 10.80 13.55
CA GLY A 66 1.01 11.80 12.53
C GLY A 66 2.23 12.61 12.06
N ARG A 67 3.19 12.88 12.95
CA ARG A 67 4.47 13.51 12.60
C ARG A 67 5.34 12.56 11.78
N GLU A 68 5.41 11.29 12.18
CA GLU A 68 6.14 10.26 11.42
C GLU A 68 5.62 10.13 9.98
N VAL A 69 4.30 10.18 9.79
CA VAL A 69 3.68 10.18 8.45
C VAL A 69 4.07 11.44 7.67
N ARG A 70 4.08 12.63 8.28
CA ARG A 70 4.54 13.86 7.59
C ARG A 70 6.00 13.78 7.17
N GLU A 71 6.87 13.26 8.02
CA GLU A 71 8.28 13.04 7.71
C GLU A 71 8.46 12.00 6.59
N ALA A 72 7.68 10.93 6.60
CA ALA A 72 7.65 9.94 5.52
C ALA A 72 7.16 10.56 4.20
N GLN A 73 6.10 11.37 4.23
CA GLN A 73 5.62 12.11 3.07
C GLN A 73 6.70 13.06 2.53
N ALA A 74 7.42 13.79 3.40
CA ALA A 74 8.49 14.69 2.99
C ALA A 74 9.63 13.95 2.29
N ARG A 75 10.09 12.83 2.85
CA ARG A 75 11.11 11.98 2.21
C ARG A 75 10.61 11.37 0.91
N ARG A 76 9.35 10.93 0.86
CA ARG A 76 8.73 10.39 -0.35
C ARG A 76 8.64 11.45 -1.45
N ARG A 77 8.31 12.71 -1.13
CA ARG A 77 8.34 13.83 -2.09
C ARG A 77 9.72 14.00 -2.69
N GLN A 78 10.76 14.02 -1.88
CA GLN A 78 12.14 14.13 -2.37
C GLN A 78 12.50 12.95 -3.28
N TRP A 79 12.09 11.74 -2.93
CA TRP A 79 12.26 10.56 -3.79
C TRP A 79 11.53 10.74 -5.13
N LEU A 80 10.26 11.17 -5.12
CA LEU A 80 9.48 11.41 -6.34
C LEU A 80 10.12 12.49 -7.24
N ILE A 81 10.68 13.55 -6.64
CA ILE A 81 11.43 14.58 -7.38
C ILE A 81 12.69 13.97 -8.02
N ALA A 82 13.46 13.20 -7.26
CA ALA A 82 14.66 12.52 -7.76
C ALA A 82 14.33 11.51 -8.88
N GLN A 83 13.14 10.90 -8.86
CA GLN A 83 12.63 10.02 -9.91
C GLN A 83 12.04 10.78 -11.12
N GLY A 84 12.02 12.12 -11.07
CA GLY A 84 11.43 12.97 -12.10
C GLY A 84 9.91 12.88 -12.16
N LEU A 85 9.25 12.34 -11.14
CA LEU A 85 7.79 12.17 -11.02
C LEU A 85 7.10 13.36 -10.35
N ALA A 86 7.88 14.23 -9.74
CA ALA A 86 7.45 15.52 -9.20
C ALA A 86 8.53 16.56 -9.45
N HIS A 87 8.19 17.84 -9.34
CA HIS A 87 9.15 18.94 -9.33
C HIS A 87 8.65 20.06 -8.42
N GLU A 88 9.55 20.98 -8.08
CA GLU A 88 9.22 22.17 -7.31
C GLU A 88 8.98 23.35 -8.25
N GLU A 89 7.86 24.03 -8.06
CA GLU A 89 7.45 25.23 -8.80
C GLU A 89 6.87 26.23 -7.80
N GLN A 90 7.48 27.43 -7.71
CA GLN A 90 6.98 28.55 -6.89
C GLN A 90 6.60 28.14 -5.45
N ASP A 91 7.53 27.50 -4.73
CA ASP A 91 7.35 26.98 -3.36
C ASP A 91 6.26 25.91 -3.21
N ARG A 92 5.87 25.26 -4.31
CA ARG A 92 4.90 24.15 -4.32
C ARG A 92 5.48 22.94 -5.02
N ILE A 93 5.06 21.75 -4.58
CA ILE A 93 5.38 20.51 -5.28
C ILE A 93 4.30 20.22 -6.31
N VAL A 94 4.70 20.07 -7.57
CA VAL A 94 3.85 19.68 -8.69
C VAL A 94 4.16 18.24 -9.06
N TYR A 95 3.15 17.38 -8.92
CA TYR A 95 3.23 15.97 -9.30
C TYR A 95 2.83 15.79 -10.77
N ARG A 96 3.46 14.84 -11.46
CA ARG A 96 2.99 14.46 -12.80
C ARG A 96 1.58 13.89 -12.74
N ALA A 97 0.74 14.26 -13.71
CA ALA A 97 -0.62 13.74 -13.82
C ALA A 97 -0.70 12.20 -13.89
N ASN A 98 0.33 11.56 -14.44
CA ASN A 98 0.44 10.11 -14.56
C ASN A 98 1.39 9.47 -13.52
N MET A 99 1.72 10.16 -12.43
CA MET A 99 2.65 9.65 -11.39
C MET A 99 2.23 8.26 -10.89
N LEU A 100 0.97 8.09 -10.47
CA LEU A 100 0.48 6.83 -9.91
C LEU A 100 0.49 5.69 -10.92
N SER A 101 0.15 5.94 -12.19
CA SER A 101 0.18 4.90 -13.22
C SER A 101 1.62 4.49 -13.57
N MET A 102 2.55 5.45 -13.64
CA MET A 102 3.97 5.14 -13.83
C MET A 102 4.52 4.28 -12.69
N LEU A 103 4.20 4.62 -11.44
CA LEU A 103 4.64 3.85 -10.28
C LEU A 103 4.06 2.44 -10.25
N ARG A 104 2.76 2.28 -10.55
CA ARG A 104 2.13 0.95 -10.68
C ARG A 104 2.81 0.11 -11.76
N GLN A 105 3.13 0.70 -12.91
CA GLN A 105 3.80 -0.03 -13.99
C GLN A 105 5.19 -0.51 -13.59
N ARG A 106 5.96 0.31 -12.85
CA ARG A 106 7.27 -0.09 -12.34
C ARG A 106 7.15 -1.27 -11.37
N GLU A 107 6.19 -1.22 -10.47
CA GLU A 107 5.93 -2.29 -9.52
C GLU A 107 5.58 -3.60 -10.24
N LEU A 108 4.68 -3.52 -11.22
CA LEU A 108 4.24 -4.64 -12.04
C LEU A 108 5.41 -5.24 -12.83
N ASN A 109 6.22 -4.42 -13.49
CA ASN A 109 7.38 -4.90 -14.24
C ASN A 109 8.40 -5.61 -13.34
N ARG A 110 8.62 -5.10 -12.12
CA ARG A 110 9.54 -5.72 -11.15
C ARG A 110 9.03 -7.10 -10.71
N VAL A 111 7.74 -7.20 -10.37
CA VAL A 111 7.13 -8.46 -9.95
C VAL A 111 7.03 -9.46 -11.09
N ALA A 112 6.67 -8.99 -12.29
CA ALA A 112 6.71 -9.80 -13.50
C ALA A 112 8.12 -10.36 -13.76
N GLY A 113 9.16 -9.54 -13.66
CA GLY A 113 10.55 -10.01 -13.80
C GLY A 113 10.90 -11.11 -12.78
N GLN A 114 10.59 -10.87 -11.51
CA GLN A 114 10.86 -11.84 -10.44
C GLN A 114 10.11 -13.17 -10.67
N LEU A 115 8.82 -13.12 -11.01
CA LEU A 115 8.02 -14.31 -11.26
C LEU A 115 8.45 -15.03 -12.55
N SER A 116 8.89 -14.30 -13.56
CA SER A 116 9.47 -14.90 -14.77
C SER A 116 10.71 -15.71 -14.46
N GLU A 117 11.58 -15.21 -13.58
CA GLU A 117 12.79 -15.92 -13.13
C GLU A 117 12.43 -17.14 -12.26
N GLU A 118 11.47 -17.00 -11.34
CA GLU A 118 11.05 -18.06 -10.42
C GLU A 118 10.29 -19.20 -11.13
N LEU A 119 9.41 -18.86 -12.08
CA LEU A 119 8.55 -19.83 -12.78
C LEU A 119 9.16 -20.34 -14.09
N GLY A 120 10.17 -19.64 -14.64
CA GLY A 120 10.69 -19.91 -15.98
C GLY A 120 9.67 -19.60 -17.11
N LEU A 121 8.68 -18.75 -16.83
CA LEU A 121 7.59 -18.39 -17.74
C LEU A 121 7.73 -16.94 -18.20
N SER A 122 7.26 -16.62 -19.41
CA SER A 122 7.27 -15.23 -19.90
C SER A 122 6.05 -14.46 -19.40
N TYR A 123 6.24 -13.23 -18.93
CA TYR A 123 5.13 -12.35 -18.57
C TYR A 123 4.45 -11.77 -19.82
N VAL A 124 3.12 -11.82 -19.86
CA VAL A 124 2.27 -11.21 -20.89
C VAL A 124 1.15 -10.43 -20.22
N GLU A 125 0.93 -9.19 -20.67
CA GLU A 125 -0.18 -8.36 -20.20
C GLU A 125 -1.52 -8.94 -20.70
N ALA A 126 -2.50 -9.10 -19.81
CA ALA A 126 -3.81 -9.64 -20.16
C ALA A 126 -4.55 -8.71 -21.14
N ARG A 127 -4.90 -9.19 -22.32
CA ARG A 127 -5.78 -8.46 -23.26
C ARG A 127 -7.21 -8.97 -23.13
N SER A 128 -8.17 -8.08 -23.36
CA SER A 128 -9.59 -8.43 -23.33
C SER A 128 -9.86 -9.51 -24.38
N GLY A 129 -10.50 -10.62 -23.99
CA GLY A 129 -10.77 -11.77 -24.87
C GLY A 129 -9.71 -12.87 -24.88
N ASP A 130 -8.62 -12.73 -24.12
CA ASP A 130 -7.65 -13.81 -23.94
C ASP A 130 -8.20 -14.87 -22.96
N GLU A 131 -8.11 -16.15 -23.35
CA GLU A 131 -8.42 -17.28 -22.46
C GLU A 131 -7.19 -17.61 -21.59
N TRP A 132 -7.34 -17.38 -20.29
CA TRP A 132 -6.34 -17.67 -19.26
C TRP A 132 -6.80 -18.82 -18.37
N ARG A 133 -5.86 -19.70 -17.99
CA ARG A 133 -6.10 -20.69 -16.96
C ARG A 133 -5.63 -20.11 -15.62
N VAL A 134 -6.43 -20.23 -14.56
CA VAL A 134 -5.95 -19.82 -13.23
C VAL A 134 -4.99 -20.91 -12.75
N GLY A 135 -3.70 -20.60 -12.73
CA GLY A 135 -2.65 -21.45 -12.18
C GLY A 135 -2.55 -21.30 -10.67
N SER A 136 -1.34 -21.07 -10.17
CA SER A 136 -1.05 -20.87 -8.76
C SER A 136 -1.34 -19.44 -8.32
N VAL A 137 -2.07 -19.28 -7.20
CA VAL A 137 -2.19 -17.99 -6.52
C VAL A 137 -0.94 -17.78 -5.69
N ALA A 138 0.03 -17.02 -6.20
CA ALA A 138 1.04 -16.43 -5.34
C ALA A 138 0.39 -15.27 -4.58
N PRO A 139 0.40 -15.24 -3.23
CA PRO A 139 0.00 -14.05 -2.49
C PRO A 139 0.88 -12.89 -2.96
N SER A 140 0.26 -11.87 -3.55
CA SER A 140 0.95 -10.80 -4.27
C SER A 140 2.17 -10.26 -3.52
N SER A 141 3.32 -10.36 -4.17
CA SER A 141 4.57 -9.65 -3.84
C SER A 141 4.53 -8.16 -4.24
N LEU A 142 3.33 -7.63 -4.52
CA LEU A 142 3.00 -6.21 -4.68
C LEU A 142 2.50 -5.68 -3.32
N PRO A 143 3.39 -5.18 -2.45
CA PRO A 143 3.02 -4.71 -1.11
C PRO A 143 2.09 -3.47 -1.10
N ALA A 144 1.75 -2.89 -2.25
CA ALA A 144 0.89 -1.72 -2.35
C ALA A 144 -0.53 -1.97 -2.89
N GLU A 145 -0.73 -3.02 -3.70
CA GLU A 145 -2.02 -3.43 -4.27
C GLU A 145 -2.08 -4.96 -4.34
N ASN A 146 -3.14 -5.58 -3.80
CA ASN A 146 -3.33 -7.03 -3.89
C ASN A 146 -3.57 -7.42 -5.35
N ASN A 147 -2.77 -8.36 -5.89
CA ASN A 147 -2.91 -8.89 -7.24
C ASN A 147 -2.84 -10.43 -7.24
N ALA A 148 -3.35 -11.06 -8.29
CA ALA A 148 -3.27 -12.51 -8.53
C ALA A 148 -2.38 -12.78 -9.74
N VAL A 149 -1.65 -13.89 -9.70
CA VAL A 149 -0.96 -14.46 -10.87
C VAL A 149 -1.92 -15.42 -11.57
N LEU A 150 -2.07 -15.31 -12.89
CA LEU A 150 -2.76 -16.29 -13.73
C LEU A 150 -1.74 -16.92 -14.68
N GLU A 151 -1.77 -18.24 -14.86
CA GLU A 151 -0.73 -18.97 -15.62
C GLU A 151 -1.31 -19.72 -16.81
N LYS A 152 -0.64 -19.64 -17.94
CA LYS A 152 -0.84 -20.46 -19.14
C LYS A 152 0.41 -21.30 -19.38
N SER A 153 0.31 -22.30 -20.26
CA SER A 153 1.33 -23.35 -20.49
C SER A 153 2.78 -22.87 -20.68
N ARG A 154 3.02 -21.62 -21.11
CA ARG A 154 4.35 -21.01 -21.29
C ARG A 154 4.44 -19.53 -20.87
N GLU A 155 3.34 -18.98 -20.35
CA GLU A 155 3.16 -17.55 -20.13
C GLU A 155 2.39 -17.31 -18.84
N PHE A 156 2.53 -16.16 -18.21
CA PHE A 156 1.66 -15.78 -17.10
C PHE A 156 1.29 -14.30 -17.18
N THR A 157 0.21 -13.94 -16.51
CA THR A 157 -0.26 -12.56 -16.39
C THR A 157 -0.57 -12.21 -14.94
N LEU A 158 -0.66 -10.91 -14.67
CA LEU A 158 -0.94 -10.34 -13.36
C LEU A 158 -2.26 -9.59 -13.46
N VAL A 159 -3.22 -9.94 -12.61
CA VAL A 159 -4.54 -9.28 -12.55
C VAL A 159 -4.80 -8.73 -11.14
N PRO A 160 -5.55 -7.62 -10.99
CA PRO A 160 -5.99 -7.16 -9.68
C PRO A 160 -6.72 -8.26 -8.91
N TRP A 161 -6.37 -8.43 -7.64
CA TRP A 161 -7.00 -9.44 -6.80
C TRP A 161 -8.47 -9.08 -6.59
N ARG A 162 -9.36 -10.02 -6.94
CA ARG A 162 -10.78 -9.92 -6.64
C ARG A 162 -11.18 -11.18 -5.85
N PRO A 163 -12.00 -11.08 -4.79
CA PRO A 163 -12.44 -12.26 -4.02
C PRO A 163 -13.09 -13.36 -4.87
N VAL A 164 -13.64 -13.01 -6.03
CA VAL A 164 -14.17 -13.98 -7.00
C VAL A 164 -13.10 -14.92 -7.58
N LEU A 165 -11.82 -14.53 -7.57
CA LEU A 165 -10.70 -15.34 -8.06
C LEU A 165 -10.35 -16.49 -7.12
N GLU A 166 -10.61 -16.37 -5.80
CA GLU A 166 -10.43 -17.48 -4.84
C GLU A 166 -11.25 -18.71 -5.20
N ARG A 167 -12.44 -18.50 -5.79
CA ARG A 167 -13.37 -19.58 -6.19
C ARG A 167 -12.94 -20.31 -7.46
N HIS A 168 -11.95 -19.78 -8.18
CA HIS A 168 -11.52 -20.25 -9.49
C HIS A 168 -10.07 -20.75 -9.54
N ILE A 169 -9.41 -20.90 -8.38
CA ILE A 169 -8.07 -21.52 -8.30
C ILE A 169 -8.11 -22.91 -8.96
N GLY A 170 -7.28 -23.12 -9.98
CA GLY A 170 -7.22 -24.35 -10.77
C GLY A 170 -8.27 -24.49 -11.89
N LYS A 171 -9.05 -23.45 -12.20
CA LYS A 171 -10.09 -23.45 -13.25
C LYS A 171 -9.77 -22.45 -14.37
N GLU A 172 -10.26 -22.71 -15.59
CA GLU A 172 -10.22 -21.75 -16.69
C GLU A 172 -11.15 -20.56 -16.40
N VAL A 173 -10.67 -19.34 -16.64
CA VAL A 173 -11.45 -18.13 -16.43
C VAL A 173 -11.27 -17.22 -17.64
N SER A 174 -12.38 -16.83 -18.25
CA SER A 174 -12.43 -15.85 -19.33
C SER A 174 -12.76 -14.46 -18.78
N GLY A 175 -12.17 -13.42 -19.39
CA GLY A 175 -12.31 -12.01 -19.03
C GLY A 175 -12.66 -11.12 -20.21
#